data_AF-A0A5B6TDM5-F1
#
_entry.id   AF-A0A5B6TDM5-F1
#
_cell.length_a   1.000
_cell.length_b   1.000
_cell.length_c   1.000
_cell.angle_alpha   90.00
_cell.angle_beta   90.00
_cell.angle_gamma   90.00
#
_symmetry.space_group_name_H-M   'P 1'
#
loop_
_entity.id
_entity.type
_entity.pdbx_description
1 polymer ?
#
loop_
_entity_poly.entity_id
_entity_poly.type
_entity_poly.pdbx_seq_one_letter_code
_entity_poly.pdbx_strand_id
1 'polypeptide(L)'
;MEIREEIAQQLQDILEDLETYTSESEEAIPSILESLRETGRIIEDLSKTTAEGQQSHQRIEFLSRMLENAKEEIQAGGVQDGLWFGKSVITFLLNGTSAGAVPVETEDYD
;
A
#
# COMPACT_ATOMS: atom_id res chain seq x y z
N MET A 1 -17.99 11.27 -8.12
CA MET A 1 -17.15 10.58 -7.13
C MET A 1 -15.82 11.30 -7.14
N GLU A 2 -15.31 11.70 -5.99
CA GLU A 2 -13.98 12.32 -5.92
C GLU A 2 -12.91 11.25 -6.19
N ILE A 3 -11.81 11.60 -6.88
CA ILE A 3 -10.72 10.66 -7.21
C ILE A 3 -10.19 9.92 -5.97
N ARG A 4 -10.26 10.56 -4.80
CA ARG A 4 -9.88 9.96 -3.52
C ARG A 4 -10.81 8.84 -3.06
N GLU A 5 -12.12 8.97 -3.32
CA GLU A 5 -13.11 7.94 -2.98
C GLU A 5 -12.92 6.71 -3.87
N GLU A 6 -12.64 6.89 -5.17
CA GLU A 6 -12.32 5.78 -6.07
C GLU A 6 -11.04 5.04 -5.65
N ILE A 7 -9.97 5.77 -5.31
CA ILE A 7 -8.72 5.17 -4.83
C ILE A 7 -8.95 4.42 -3.50
N ALA A 8 -9.72 4.99 -2.58
CA ALA A 8 -10.03 4.34 -1.31
C ALA A 8 -10.84 3.06 -1.53
N GLN A 9 -11.83 3.07 -2.43
CA GLN A 9 -12.61 1.88 -2.75
C GLN A 9 -11.73 0.79 -3.39
N GLN A 10 -10.90 1.14 -4.38
CA GLN A 10 -9.97 0.18 -5.00
C GLN A 10 -9.03 -0.47 -3.97
N LEU A 11 -8.47 0.33 -3.06
CA LEU A 11 -7.59 -0.19 -2.01
C LEU A 11 -8.35 -1.08 -1.01
N GLN A 12 -9.62 -0.78 -0.71
CA GLN A 12 -10.47 -1.64 0.13
C GLN A 12 -10.75 -2.98 -0.55
N ASP A 13 -11.14 -2.96 -1.82
CA ASP A 13 -11.44 -4.16 -2.60
C ASP A 13 -10.20 -5.08 -2.66
N ILE A 14 -9.02 -4.52 -2.93
CA ILE A 14 -7.75 -5.27 -2.94
C ILE A 14 -7.44 -5.84 -1.55
N LEU A 15 -7.68 -5.07 -0.48
CA LEU A 15 -7.42 -5.53 0.88
C LEU A 15 -8.32 -6.71 1.26
N GLU A 16 -9.62 -6.61 0.95
CA GLU A 16 -10.60 -7.68 1.18
C GLU A 16 -10.21 -8.95 0.42
N ASP A 17 -9.81 -8.84 -0.85
CA ASP A 17 -9.31 -9.95 -1.65
C ASP A 17 -8.08 -10.60 -0.99
N LEU A 18 -7.11 -9.78 -0.55
CA LEU A 18 -5.91 -10.28 0.10
C LEU A 18 -6.21 -10.95 1.45
N GLU A 19 -7.24 -10.51 2.17
CA GLU A 19 -7.69 -11.12 3.43
C GLU A 19 -8.23 -12.55 3.25
N THR A 20 -8.68 -12.91 2.04
CA THR A 20 -9.10 -14.28 1.73
C THR A 20 -7.94 -15.27 1.59
N TYR A 21 -6.72 -14.79 1.33
CA TYR A 21 -5.55 -15.64 1.11
C TYR A 21 -4.82 -16.00 2.41
N THR A 22 -4.42 -17.27 2.50
CA THR A 22 -3.57 -17.81 3.57
C THR A 22 -2.23 -18.28 3.00
N SER A 23 -1.21 -18.36 3.86
CA SER A 23 0.15 -18.82 3.51
C SER A 23 0.24 -20.26 3.02
N GLU A 24 -0.82 -21.06 3.23
CA GLU A 24 -0.90 -22.45 2.78
C GLU A 24 -1.37 -22.58 1.32
N SER A 25 -1.79 -21.48 0.71
CA SER A 25 -2.35 -21.46 -0.65
C SER A 25 -1.29 -21.07 -1.67
N GLU A 26 -0.31 -21.94 -1.94
CA GLU A 26 0.72 -21.70 -2.97
C GLU A 26 0.10 -21.41 -4.35
N GLU A 27 -1.05 -22.03 -4.65
CA GLU A 27 -1.81 -21.79 -5.87
C GLU A 27 -2.36 -20.36 -5.97
N ALA A 28 -2.48 -19.64 -4.85
CA ALA A 28 -2.94 -18.27 -4.79
C ALA A 28 -1.81 -17.23 -4.98
N ILE A 29 -0.53 -17.65 -4.97
CA ILE A 29 0.61 -16.75 -5.15
C ILE A 29 0.47 -15.85 -6.40
N PRO A 30 0.08 -16.35 -7.58
CA PRO A 30 -0.13 -15.50 -8.75
C PRO A 30 -1.17 -14.40 -8.52
N SER A 31 -2.28 -14.73 -7.84
CA SER A 31 -3.35 -13.77 -7.53
C SER A 31 -2.89 -12.74 -6.50
N ILE A 32 -2.19 -13.17 -5.45
CA ILE A 32 -1.60 -12.27 -4.45
C ILE A 32 -0.66 -11.27 -5.13
N LEU A 33 0.22 -11.75 -6.01
CA LEU A 33 1.16 -10.89 -6.73
C LEU A 33 0.45 -9.91 -7.68
N GLU A 34 -0.69 -10.28 -8.26
CA GLU A 34 -1.49 -9.36 -9.07
C GLU A 34 -2.15 -8.27 -8.21
N SER A 35 -2.73 -8.62 -7.06
CA SER A 35 -3.28 -7.66 -6.09
C SER A 35 -2.21 -6.66 -5.61
N LEU A 36 -0.99 -7.13 -5.33
CA LEU A 36 0.14 -6.25 -4.97
C LEU A 36 0.60 -5.42 -6.17
N ARG A 37 0.54 -5.94 -7.40
CA ARG A 37 0.85 -5.16 -8.61
C ARG A 37 -0.16 -4.03 -8.82
N GLU A 38 -1.45 -4.30 -8.60
CA GLU A 38 -2.51 -3.30 -8.70
C GLU A 38 -2.34 -2.20 -7.65
N THR A 39 -2.02 -2.57 -6.41
CA THR A 39 -1.63 -1.61 -5.36
C THR A 39 -0.45 -0.74 -5.82
N GLY A 40 0.53 -1.31 -6.51
CA GLY A 40 1.69 -0.58 -7.03
C GLY A 40 1.30 0.49 -8.06
N ARG A 41 0.32 0.21 -8.93
CA ARG A 41 -0.21 1.20 -9.88
C ARG A 41 -0.87 2.37 -9.15
N ILE A 42 -1.64 2.09 -8.10
CA ILE A 42 -2.27 3.13 -7.27
C ILE A 42 -1.20 4.01 -6.60
N ILE A 43 -0.15 3.41 -6.04
CA ILE A 43 0.98 4.15 -5.45
C ILE A 43 1.69 5.03 -6.50
N GLU A 44 1.90 4.53 -7.72
CA GLU A 44 2.51 5.29 -8.81
C GLU A 44 1.66 6.52 -9.19
N ASP A 45 0.35 6.35 -9.29
CA ASP A 45 -0.57 7.44 -9.60
C ASP A 45 -0.66 8.48 -8.46
N LEU A 46 -0.62 8.03 -7.20
CA LEU A 46 -0.50 8.90 -6.04
C LEU A 46 0.83 9.69 -6.06
N SER A 47 1.94 9.05 -6.47
CA SER A 47 3.23 9.72 -6.58
C SER A 47 3.20 10.84 -7.62
N LYS A 48 2.62 10.59 -8.80
CA LYS A 48 2.50 11.58 -9.89
C LYS A 48 1.67 12.81 -9.49
N THR A 49 0.72 12.63 -8.57
CA THR A 49 -0.16 13.71 -8.09
C THR A 49 0.35 14.40 -6.83
N THR A 50 1.41 13.88 -6.20
CA THR A 50 1.98 14.41 -4.97
C THR A 50 3.32 15.09 -5.25
N ALA A 51 3.43 16.37 -4.92
CA ALA A 51 4.65 17.14 -5.17
C ALA A 51 5.86 16.58 -4.40
N GLU A 52 7.00 16.42 -5.09
CA GLU A 52 8.23 15.78 -4.58
C GLU A 52 8.79 16.38 -3.28
N GLY A 53 8.43 17.64 -2.96
CA GLY A 53 8.84 18.31 -1.72
C GLY A 53 7.92 18.11 -0.52
N GLN A 54 6.81 17.39 -0.66
CA GLN A 54 5.88 17.13 0.44
C GLN A 54 6.27 15.86 1.21
N GLN A 55 6.06 15.87 2.53
CA GLN A 55 6.22 14.68 3.37
C GLN A 55 5.41 13.48 2.85
N SER A 56 4.25 13.75 2.25
CA SER A 56 3.40 12.75 1.59
C SER A 56 4.12 12.04 0.44
N HIS A 57 4.99 12.71 -0.32
CA HIS A 57 5.75 12.09 -1.41
C HIS A 57 6.77 11.09 -0.86
N GLN A 58 7.56 11.48 0.15
CA GLN A 58 8.51 10.57 0.81
C GLN A 58 7.80 9.35 1.41
N ARG A 59 6.60 9.53 1.96
CA ARG A 59 5.76 8.44 2.46
C ARG A 59 5.33 7.51 1.32
N ILE A 60 4.91 8.05 0.17
CA ILE A 60 4.53 7.26 -1.01
C ILE A 60 5.73 6.45 -1.53
N GLU A 61 6.92 7.05 -1.62
CA GLU A 61 8.14 6.35 -2.01
C GLU A 61 8.48 5.21 -1.04
N PHE A 62 8.36 5.45 0.26
CA PHE A 62 8.59 4.44 1.28
C PHE A 62 7.60 3.27 1.15
N LEU A 63 6.31 3.56 0.98
CA LEU A 63 5.27 2.55 0.79
C LEU A 63 5.49 1.76 -0.51
N SER A 64 5.94 2.42 -1.58
CA SER A 64 6.32 1.77 -2.84
C SER A 64 7.42 0.73 -2.62
N ARG A 65 8.50 1.10 -1.92
CA ARG A 65 9.60 0.18 -1.61
C ARG A 65 9.17 -0.99 -0.72
N MET A 66 8.32 -0.74 0.28
CA MET A 66 7.79 -1.82 1.11
C MET A 66 6.94 -2.80 0.30
N LEU A 67 6.17 -2.31 -0.67
CA LEU A 67 5.38 -3.15 -1.56
C LEU A 67 6.25 -4.00 -2.49
N GLU A 68 7.35 -3.44 -3.01
CA GLU A 68 8.34 -4.23 -3.76
C GLU A 68 8.94 -5.35 -2.89
N ASN A 69 9.38 -5.02 -1.67
CA ASN A 69 9.92 -6.02 -0.75
C ASN A 69 8.91 -7.12 -0.43
N ALA A 70 7.63 -6.78 -0.27
CA ALA A 70 6.56 -7.76 -0.05
C ALA A 70 6.43 -8.74 -1.21
N LYS A 71 6.52 -8.25 -2.45
CA LYS A 71 6.49 -9.10 -3.66
C LYS A 71 7.72 -9.99 -3.76
N GLU A 72 8.91 -9.44 -3.51
CA GLU A 72 10.16 -10.21 -3.49
C GLU A 72 10.12 -11.34 -2.44
N GLU A 73 9.60 -11.04 -1.25
CA GLU A 73 9.44 -12.02 -0.17
C GLU A 73 8.50 -13.16 -0.57
N ILE A 74 7.33 -12.85 -1.16
CA ILE A 74 6.42 -13.87 -1.69
C ILE A 74 7.09 -14.73 -2.77
N GLN A 75 7.84 -14.11 -3.69
CA GLN A 75 8.54 -14.82 -4.76
C GLN A 75 9.67 -15.72 -4.23
N ALA A 76 10.27 -15.37 -3.09
CA ALA A 76 11.27 -16.17 -2.40
C ALA A 76 10.68 -17.31 -1.56
N GLY A 77 9.34 -17.39 -1.45
CA GLY A 77 8.62 -18.40 -0.66
C GLY A 77 8.16 -17.91 0.71
N GLY A 78 8.47 -16.66 1.09
CA GLY A 78 7.99 -15.99 2.30
C GLY A 78 6.56 -15.47 2.16
N VAL A 79 5.61 -16.33 1.78
CA VAL A 79 4.23 -15.92 1.44
C VAL A 79 3.52 -15.25 2.60
N GLN A 80 3.69 -15.76 3.83
CA GLN A 80 3.05 -15.19 5.03
C GLN A 80 3.54 -13.77 5.31
N ASP A 81 4.86 -13.58 5.31
CA ASP A 81 5.48 -12.30 5.63
C ASP A 81 5.19 -11.28 4.53
N GLY A 82 5.33 -11.66 3.26
CA GLY A 82 4.98 -10.76 2.15
C GLY A 82 3.49 -10.43 2.08
N LEU A 83 2.57 -11.35 2.43
CA LEU A 83 1.15 -11.04 2.59
C LEU A 83 0.92 -10.02 3.71
N TRP A 84 1.57 -10.21 4.86
CA TRP A 84 1.46 -9.30 6.00
C TRP A 84 1.98 -7.89 5.65
N PHE A 85 3.13 -7.81 4.99
CA PHE A 85 3.69 -6.54 4.52
C PHE A 85 2.79 -5.86 3.48
N GLY A 86 2.30 -6.61 2.49
CA GLY A 86 1.41 -6.09 1.46
C GLY A 86 0.12 -5.50 2.02
N LYS A 87 -0.55 -6.23 2.92
CA LYS A 87 -1.76 -5.74 3.63
C LYS A 87 -1.46 -4.49 4.46
N SER A 88 -0.30 -4.44 5.12
CA SER A 88 0.13 -3.27 5.90
C SER A 88 0.29 -2.04 5.02
N VAL A 89 0.91 -2.17 3.84
CA VAL A 89 1.03 -1.05 2.87
C VAL A 89 -0.34 -0.50 2.48
N ILE A 90 -1.28 -1.37 2.11
CA ILE A 90 -2.63 -0.98 1.71
C ILE A 90 -3.37 -0.30 2.86
N THR A 91 -3.25 -0.84 4.07
CA THR A 91 -3.84 -0.25 5.28
C THR A 91 -3.27 1.14 5.56
N PHE A 92 -1.96 1.33 5.40
CA PHE A 92 -1.34 2.65 5.54
C PHE A 92 -1.82 3.63 4.47
N LEU A 93 -2.00 3.19 3.22
CA LEU A 93 -2.57 4.02 2.17
C LEU A 93 -3.99 4.44 2.51
N LEU A 94 -4.86 3.51 2.91
CA LEU A 94 -6.23 3.79 3.33
C LEU A 94 -6.32 4.76 4.50
N ASN A 95 -5.47 4.61 5.52
CA ASN A 95 -5.37 5.54 6.64
C ASN A 95 -4.81 6.91 6.23
N GLY A 96 -3.95 6.94 5.21
CA GLY A 96 -3.41 8.18 4.65
C GLY A 96 -4.34 8.91 3.68
N THR A 97 -5.25 8.22 3.02
CA THR A 97 -6.27 8.81 2.14
C THR A 97 -7.49 9.29 2.93
N SER A 98 -7.84 8.61 4.02
CA SER A 98 -8.95 8.98 4.93
C SER A 98 -8.61 10.11 5.90
N ALA A 99 -7.36 10.18 6.39
CA ALA A 99 -6.88 11.31 7.15
C ALA A 99 -6.26 12.32 6.18
N GLY A 100 -6.98 13.39 5.83
CA GLY A 100 -6.37 14.54 5.18
C GLY A 100 -5.14 14.95 5.97
N ALA A 101 -3.95 14.73 5.39
CA ALA A 101 -2.62 15.05 5.90
C ALA A 101 -2.60 15.40 7.40
N VAL A 102 -2.42 14.41 8.27
CA VAL A 102 -2.08 14.70 9.68
C VAL A 102 -0.83 15.58 9.62
N PRO A 103 -0.92 16.88 9.99
CA PRO A 103 0.28 17.67 10.18
C PRO A 103 1.00 17.01 11.35
N VAL A 104 2.22 16.56 11.12
CA VAL A 104 3.12 16.36 12.26
C VAL A 104 3.33 17.76 12.79
N GLU A 105 2.62 18.13 13.85
CA GLU A 105 2.95 19.31 14.64
C GLU A 105 4.41 19.12 15.07
N THR A 106 5.31 19.84 14.42
CA THR A 106 6.66 20.03 14.96
C THR A 106 6.46 20.83 16.23
N GLU A 107 6.47 20.15 17.37
CA GLU A 107 6.63 20.81 18.67
C GLU A 107 7.95 21.57 18.60
N ASP A 108 7.86 22.88 18.38
CA ASP A 108 8.94 23.82 18.65
C ASP A 108 9.22 23.75 20.16
N TYR A 109 10.29 23.06 20.53
CA TYR A 109 10.84 23.15 21.87
C TYR A 109 11.62 24.47 21.97
N ASP A 110 11.05 25.43 22.72
CA ASP A 110 11.73 26.63 23.23
C ASP A 110 12.99 26.30 24.06
#